data_AF-A0A6A6KCD9-F1
#
_entry.id   AF-A0A6A6KCD9-F1
#
_cell.length_a   1.000
_cell.length_b   1.000
_cell.length_c   1.000
_cell.angle_alpha   90.00
_cell.angle_beta   90.00
_cell.angle_gamma   90.00
#
_symmetry.space_group_name_H-M   'P 1'
#
loop_
_entity.id
_entity.type
_entity.pdbx_description
1 polymer ?
#
loop_
_entity_poly.entity_id
_entity_poly.type
_entity_poly.pdbx_seq_one_letter_code
_entity_poly.pdbx_strand_id
1 'polypeptide(L)'
;MPVTENIYGGMTEAELSEAKEKEFQLAQQDKLVEQAKDQKNALESYVYETRNKLFNTYRSFVSDREKEGICMSLKETEEWLYEDGDDETENAYTSKMQDLRKLVDPIENRYKDVEARALAKQDLLNCIVDYRMSVDSLPLRIGNWICKRILERKGSPRSSEDKRPDQPQ
;
A
#
# COMPACT_ATOMS: atom_id res chain seq x y z
N MET A 1 -53.87 -28.79 -23.71
CA MET A 1 -53.05 -29.93 -23.25
C MET A 1 -51.59 -29.52 -23.40
N PRO A 2 -50.74 -29.66 -22.37
CA PRO A 2 -49.32 -29.36 -22.55
C PRO A 2 -48.71 -30.43 -23.45
N VAL A 3 -47.98 -30.02 -24.47
CA VAL A 3 -47.25 -30.92 -25.36
C VAL A 3 -45.92 -31.23 -24.67
N THR A 4 -45.73 -32.49 -24.26
CA THR A 4 -44.45 -33.00 -23.77
C THR A 4 -43.70 -33.63 -24.93
N GLU A 5 -42.64 -32.96 -25.40
CA GLU A 5 -41.75 -33.44 -26.44
C GLU A 5 -40.77 -34.46 -25.84
N ASN A 6 -40.92 -35.75 -26.15
CA ASN A 6 -39.99 -36.79 -25.73
C ASN A 6 -38.95 -37.00 -26.84
N ILE A 7 -37.80 -36.34 -26.72
CA ILE A 7 -36.71 -36.44 -27.68
C ILE A 7 -35.94 -37.74 -27.40
N TYR A 8 -36.17 -38.77 -28.21
CA TYR A 8 -35.50 -40.06 -28.08
C TYR A 8 -33.99 -39.91 -28.35
N GLY A 9 -33.16 -40.11 -27.33
CA GLY A 9 -31.69 -39.97 -27.40
C GLY A 9 -31.12 -38.73 -26.72
N GLY A 10 -31.96 -37.83 -26.18
CA GLY A 10 -31.51 -36.72 -25.33
C GLY A 10 -31.33 -37.13 -23.86
N MET A 11 -30.47 -36.40 -23.12
CA MET A 11 -30.38 -36.51 -21.66
C MET A 11 -31.72 -36.13 -21.01
N THR A 12 -32.08 -36.82 -19.94
CA THR A 12 -33.19 -36.42 -19.08
C THR A 12 -32.86 -35.12 -18.33
N GLU A 13 -33.87 -34.38 -17.89
CA GLU A 13 -33.67 -33.13 -17.11
C GLU A 13 -32.80 -33.34 -15.86
N ALA A 14 -32.92 -34.52 -15.22
CA ALA A 14 -32.12 -34.90 -14.06
C ALA A 14 -30.64 -35.12 -14.43
N GLU A 15 -30.37 -35.88 -15.49
CA GLU A 15 -29.00 -36.09 -16.00
C GLU A 15 -28.36 -34.79 -16.48
N LEU A 16 -29.15 -33.89 -17.08
CA LEU A 16 -28.69 -32.59 -17.54
C LEU A 16 -28.35 -31.66 -16.35
N SER A 17 -29.15 -31.70 -15.29
CA SER A 17 -28.83 -30.98 -14.04
C SER A 17 -27.58 -31.53 -13.35
N GLU A 18 -27.41 -32.86 -13.30
CA GLU A 18 -26.21 -33.50 -12.75
C GLU A 18 -24.96 -33.15 -13.57
N ALA A 19 -25.07 -33.18 -14.91
CA ALA A 19 -23.98 -32.82 -15.80
C ALA A 19 -23.56 -31.35 -15.60
N LYS A 20 -24.51 -30.42 -15.44
CA LYS A 20 -24.24 -29.00 -15.15
C LYS A 20 -23.54 -28.80 -13.81
N GLU A 21 -24.01 -29.48 -12.76
CA GLU A 21 -23.37 -29.39 -11.44
C GLU A 21 -21.94 -29.92 -11.48
N LYS A 22 -21.72 -31.05 -12.16
CA LYS A 22 -20.39 -31.62 -12.35
C LYS A 22 -19.48 -30.70 -13.17
N GLU A 23 -19.98 -30.11 -14.24
CA GLU A 23 -19.25 -29.11 -15.02
C GLU A 23 -18.84 -27.91 -14.16
N PHE A 24 -19.76 -27.40 -13.33
CA PHE A 24 -19.48 -26.30 -12.41
C PHE A 24 -18.38 -26.66 -11.39
N GLN A 25 -18.45 -27.87 -10.81
CA GLN A 25 -17.44 -28.34 -9.85
C GLN A 25 -16.06 -28.47 -10.50
N LEU A 26 -15.98 -29.03 -11.71
CA LEU A 26 -14.72 -29.15 -12.44
C LEU A 26 -14.16 -27.76 -12.79
N ALA A 27 -15.00 -26.84 -13.28
CA ALA A 27 -14.59 -25.47 -13.57
C ALA A 27 -14.11 -24.72 -12.32
N GLN A 28 -14.73 -24.96 -11.17
CA GLN A 28 -14.29 -24.38 -9.90
C GLN A 28 -12.93 -24.94 -9.46
N GLN A 29 -12.73 -26.25 -9.60
CA GLN A 29 -11.47 -26.90 -9.27
C GLN A 29 -10.33 -26.37 -10.16
N ASP A 30 -10.56 -26.28 -11.47
CA ASP A 30 -9.57 -25.75 -12.42
C ASP A 30 -9.16 -24.33 -12.04
N LYS A 31 -10.14 -23.49 -11.67
CA LYS A 31 -9.88 -22.13 -11.22
C LYS A 31 -9.03 -22.08 -9.95
N LEU A 32 -9.32 -22.93 -8.95
CA LEU A 32 -8.53 -22.96 -7.71
C LEU A 32 -7.09 -23.38 -7.96
N VAL A 33 -6.87 -24.36 -8.84
CA VAL A 33 -5.53 -24.80 -9.22
C VAL A 33 -4.78 -23.69 -9.96
N GLU A 34 -5.45 -22.99 -10.89
CA GLU A 34 -4.86 -21.85 -11.59
C GLU A 34 -4.47 -20.72 -10.63
N GLN A 35 -5.36 -20.37 -9.69
CA GLN A 35 -5.10 -19.35 -8.68
C GLN A 35 -3.92 -19.71 -7.77
N ALA A 36 -3.85 -20.97 -7.31
CA ALA A 36 -2.72 -21.43 -6.49
C ALA A 36 -1.39 -21.32 -7.25
N LYS A 37 -1.37 -21.73 -8.52
CA LYS A 37 -0.20 -21.61 -9.40
C LYS A 37 0.21 -20.15 -9.61
N ASP A 38 -0.74 -19.26 -9.83
CA ASP A 38 -0.47 -17.82 -9.98
C ASP A 38 0.13 -17.22 -8.71
N GLN A 39 -0.38 -17.60 -7.52
CA GLN A 39 0.20 -17.14 -6.26
C GLN A 39 1.62 -17.68 -6.02
N LYS A 40 1.88 -18.94 -6.39
CA LYS A 40 3.23 -19.52 -6.34
C LYS A 40 4.19 -18.73 -7.23
N ASN A 41 3.81 -18.47 -8.48
CA ASN A 41 4.62 -17.68 -9.43
C ASN A 41 4.84 -16.24 -8.94
N ALA A 42 3.82 -15.64 -8.34
CA ALA A 42 3.92 -14.30 -7.76
C ALA A 42 4.88 -14.27 -6.57
N LEU A 43 4.85 -15.28 -5.69
CA LEU A 43 5.78 -15.42 -4.58
C LEU A 43 7.20 -15.63 -5.06
N GLU A 44 7.43 -16.55 -6.00
CA GLU A 44 8.74 -16.81 -6.59
C GLU A 44 9.32 -15.51 -7.19
N SER A 45 8.55 -14.83 -8.03
CA SER A 45 8.95 -13.56 -8.65
C SER A 45 9.27 -12.50 -7.58
N TYR A 46 8.47 -12.42 -6.53
CA TYR A 46 8.69 -11.48 -5.43
C TYR A 46 9.97 -11.78 -4.65
N VAL A 47 10.31 -13.04 -4.40
CA VAL A 47 11.57 -13.42 -3.73
C VAL A 47 12.77 -12.94 -4.56
N TYR A 48 12.77 -13.22 -5.87
CA TYR A 48 13.83 -12.79 -6.77
C TYR A 48 13.95 -11.27 -6.87
N GLU A 49 12.83 -10.57 -7.08
CA GLU A 49 12.81 -9.13 -7.22
C GLU A 49 13.24 -8.43 -5.93
N THR A 50 12.72 -8.87 -4.78
CA THR A 50 13.05 -8.29 -3.47
C THR A 50 14.52 -8.47 -3.16
N ARG A 51 15.11 -9.65 -3.43
CA ARG A 51 16.54 -9.87 -3.28
C ARG A 51 17.33 -8.85 -4.09
N ASN A 52 17.00 -8.68 -5.37
CA ASN A 52 17.67 -7.71 -6.23
C ASN A 52 17.53 -6.25 -5.72
N LYS A 53 16.33 -5.84 -5.32
CA LYS A 53 16.07 -4.50 -4.78
C LYS A 53 16.83 -4.23 -3.48
N LEU A 54 16.96 -5.24 -2.61
CA LEU A 54 17.65 -5.11 -1.33
C LEU A 54 19.14 -4.79 -1.48
N PHE A 55 19.81 -5.38 -2.48
CA PHE A 55 21.23 -5.12 -2.75
C PHE A 55 21.50 -3.87 -3.59
N ASN A 56 20.50 -3.41 -4.35
CA ASN A 56 20.62 -2.26 -5.25
C ASN A 56 19.85 -1.05 -4.73
N THR A 57 18.54 -0.99 -4.96
CA THR A 57 17.67 0.17 -4.70
C THR A 57 17.58 0.53 -3.22
N TYR A 58 17.42 -0.46 -2.34
CA TYR A 58 17.20 -0.24 -0.91
C TYR A 58 18.48 -0.19 -0.08
N ARG A 59 19.65 -0.29 -0.72
CA ARG A 59 20.95 -0.36 -0.04
C ARG A 59 21.19 0.79 0.94
N SER A 60 20.74 2.00 0.62
CA SER A 60 20.90 3.19 1.46
C SER A 60 19.79 3.36 2.51
N PHE A 61 18.77 2.50 2.49
CA PHE A 61 17.55 2.62 3.29
C PHE A 61 17.38 1.50 4.33
N VAL A 62 18.23 0.48 4.25
CA VAL A 62 18.21 -0.69 5.12
C VAL A 62 19.46 -0.75 6.00
N SER A 63 19.30 -1.15 7.26
CA SER A 63 20.44 -1.48 8.12
C SER A 63 20.97 -2.88 7.82
N ASP A 64 22.24 -3.15 8.14
CA ASP A 64 22.83 -4.48 7.90
C ASP A 64 22.06 -5.60 8.61
N ARG A 65 21.58 -5.35 9.84
CA ARG A 65 20.77 -6.31 10.60
C ARG A 65 19.43 -6.61 9.94
N GLU A 66 18.72 -5.58 9.47
CA GLU A 66 17.43 -5.75 8.77
C GLU A 66 17.64 -6.50 7.46
N LYS A 67 18.70 -6.16 6.73
CA LYS A 67 19.09 -6.81 5.48
C LYS A 67 19.38 -8.29 5.69
N GLU A 68 20.17 -8.64 6.70
CA GLU A 68 20.46 -10.04 7.04
C GLU A 68 19.19 -10.82 7.39
N GLY A 69 18.31 -10.23 8.22
CA GLY A 69 17.02 -10.85 8.57
C GLY A 69 16.15 -11.11 7.34
N ILE A 70 16.03 -10.14 6.44
CA ILE A 70 15.25 -10.28 5.20
C ILE A 70 15.89 -11.30 4.26
N CYS A 71 17.22 -11.28 4.10
CA CYS A 71 17.92 -12.28 3.29
C CYS A 71 17.69 -13.71 3.80
N MET A 72 17.68 -13.90 5.13
CA MET A 72 17.41 -15.19 5.74
C MET A 72 15.96 -15.64 5.46
N SER A 73 14.96 -14.77 5.69
CA SER A 73 13.56 -15.11 5.40
C SER A 73 13.29 -15.36 3.91
N LEU A 74 13.96 -14.62 3.01
CA LEU A 74 13.89 -14.86 1.56
C LEU A 74 14.44 -16.24 1.21
N LYS A 75 15.58 -16.63 1.79
CA LYS A 75 16.20 -17.94 1.57
C LYS A 75 15.32 -19.07 2.11
N GLU A 76 14.78 -18.94 3.31
CA GLU A 76 13.84 -19.92 3.89
C GLU A 76 12.58 -20.08 3.02
N THR A 77 12.10 -19.00 2.42
CA THR A 77 10.94 -19.05 1.51
C THR A 77 11.31 -19.70 0.17
N GLU A 78 12.50 -19.42 -0.35
CA GLU A 78 13.04 -20.06 -1.57
C GLU A 78 13.22 -21.57 -1.37
N GLU A 79 13.80 -22.00 -0.24
CA GLU A 79 13.96 -23.42 0.11
C GLU A 79 12.61 -24.11 0.25
N TRP A 80 11.65 -23.49 0.95
CA TRP A 80 10.29 -24.00 1.07
C TRP A 80 9.60 -24.15 -0.30
N LEU A 81 9.78 -23.20 -1.23
CA LEU A 81 9.21 -23.29 -2.58
C LEU A 81 9.72 -24.50 -3.38
N TYR A 82 10.95 -24.97 -3.10
CA TYR A 82 11.54 -26.13 -3.78
C TYR A 82 11.27 -27.47 -3.08
N GLU A 83 10.95 -27.48 -1.79
CA GLU A 83 10.69 -28.70 -1.01
C GLU A 83 9.19 -28.97 -0.82
N ASP A 84 8.55 -28.25 0.11
CA ASP A 84 7.16 -28.48 0.52
C ASP A 84 6.14 -27.65 -0.29
N GLY A 85 6.60 -26.65 -1.02
CA GLY A 85 5.78 -25.64 -1.67
C GLY A 85 5.34 -25.99 -3.10
N ASP A 86 5.52 -27.23 -3.58
CA ASP A 86 5.24 -27.55 -4.98
C ASP A 86 3.73 -27.55 -5.30
N ASP A 87 2.93 -28.16 -4.42
CA ASP A 87 1.47 -28.35 -4.55
C ASP A 87 0.72 -27.89 -3.28
N GLU A 88 1.08 -26.72 -2.76
CA GLU A 88 0.43 -26.17 -1.57
C GLU A 88 -0.78 -25.28 -1.87
N THR A 89 -1.56 -24.99 -0.84
CA THR A 89 -2.76 -24.16 -0.96
C THR A 89 -2.44 -22.69 -1.25
N GLU A 90 -3.35 -22.01 -1.95
CA GLU A 90 -3.27 -20.56 -2.20
C GLU A 90 -2.97 -19.75 -0.91
N ASN A 91 -3.57 -20.18 0.20
CA ASN A 91 -3.41 -19.55 1.51
C ASN A 91 -1.98 -19.68 2.05
N ALA A 92 -1.30 -20.81 1.83
CA ALA A 92 0.08 -21.01 2.25
C ALA A 92 1.03 -20.03 1.53
N TYR A 93 0.89 -19.91 0.21
CA TYR A 93 1.64 -18.94 -0.59
C TYR A 93 1.36 -17.50 -0.14
N THR A 94 0.09 -17.17 0.09
CA THR A 94 -0.32 -15.84 0.56
C THR A 94 0.25 -15.51 1.94
N SER A 95 0.28 -16.48 2.86
CA SER A 95 0.86 -16.28 4.19
C SER A 95 2.35 -15.96 4.10
N LYS A 96 3.12 -16.75 3.33
CA LYS A 96 4.55 -16.52 3.11
C LYS A 96 4.80 -15.15 2.48
N MET A 97 4.00 -14.77 1.48
CA MET A 97 4.05 -13.45 0.86
C MET A 97 3.83 -12.33 1.89
N GLN A 98 2.82 -12.46 2.76
CA GLN A 98 2.55 -11.46 3.79
C GLN A 98 3.69 -11.33 4.80
N ASP A 99 4.31 -12.45 5.18
CA ASP A 99 5.42 -12.43 6.13
C ASP A 99 6.65 -11.73 5.56
N LEU A 100 6.97 -11.94 4.28
CA LEU A 100 8.03 -11.18 3.61
C LEU A 100 7.67 -9.70 3.49
N ARG A 101 6.43 -9.37 3.11
CA ARG A 101 5.97 -7.97 2.99
C ARG A 101 6.08 -7.21 4.31
N LYS A 102 5.72 -7.81 5.45
CA LYS A 102 5.87 -7.17 6.76
C LYS A 102 7.30 -6.69 7.04
N LEU A 103 8.31 -7.40 6.52
CA LEU A 103 9.72 -7.03 6.68
C LEU A 103 10.17 -6.00 5.63
N VAL A 104 9.68 -6.09 4.40
CA VAL A 104 10.12 -5.26 3.26
C VAL A 104 9.37 -3.93 3.18
N ASP A 105 8.07 -3.90 3.49
CA ASP A 105 7.21 -2.72 3.41
C ASP A 105 7.76 -1.52 4.21
N PRO A 106 8.33 -1.67 5.43
CA PRO A 106 8.97 -0.56 6.14
C PRO A 106 10.17 0.04 5.40
N ILE A 107 10.88 -0.76 4.60
CA ILE A 107 12.04 -0.30 3.81
C ILE A 107 11.54 0.38 2.54
N GLU A 108 10.55 -0.21 1.86
CA GLU A 108 9.93 0.38 0.69
C GLU A 108 9.26 1.73 1.02
N ASN A 109 8.62 1.83 2.18
CA ASN A 109 8.06 3.08 2.68
C ASN A 109 9.17 4.12 2.94
N ARG A 110 10.27 3.74 3.59
CA ARG A 110 11.43 4.64 3.77
C ARG A 110 11.98 5.15 2.44
N TYR A 111 12.06 4.27 1.43
CA TYR A 111 12.49 4.62 0.08
C TYR A 111 11.55 5.63 -0.59
N LYS A 112 10.23 5.33 -0.63
CA LYS A 112 9.22 6.20 -1.24
C LYS A 112 9.09 7.55 -0.53
N ASP A 113 9.28 7.57 0.80
CA ASP A 113 9.16 8.77 1.61
C ASP A 113 10.26 9.81 1.30
N VAL A 114 11.42 9.39 0.77
CA VAL A 114 12.43 10.37 0.32
C VAL A 114 11.94 11.20 -0.86
N GLU A 115 11.35 10.55 -1.87
CA GLU A 115 10.78 11.25 -3.02
C GLU A 115 9.56 12.08 -2.61
N ALA A 116 8.66 11.51 -1.80
CA ALA A 116 7.47 12.19 -1.31
C ALA A 116 7.81 13.45 -0.49
N ARG A 117 8.82 13.39 0.38
CA ARG A 117 9.29 14.58 1.14
C ARG A 117 9.88 15.65 0.25
N ALA A 118 10.62 15.27 -0.81
CA ALA A 118 11.19 16.23 -1.73
C ALA A 118 10.08 17.00 -2.48
N LEU A 119 9.05 16.28 -2.95
CA LEU A 119 7.86 16.87 -3.57
C LEU A 119 7.09 17.75 -2.59
N ALA A 120 6.77 17.25 -1.40
CA ALA A 120 6.05 18.03 -0.38
C ALA A 120 6.79 19.31 0.01
N LYS A 121 8.13 19.27 0.06
CA LYS A 121 8.95 20.47 0.29
C LYS A 121 8.84 21.46 -0.87
N GLN A 122 8.88 20.98 -2.11
CA GLN A 122 8.74 21.82 -3.28
C GLN A 122 7.35 22.47 -3.34
N ASP A 123 6.30 21.71 -3.09
CA ASP A 123 4.92 22.21 -3.05
C ASP A 123 4.76 23.28 -1.98
N LEU A 124 5.30 23.06 -0.79
CA LEU A 124 5.31 24.05 0.28
C LEU A 124 6.02 25.35 -0.15
N LEU A 125 7.19 25.23 -0.80
CA LEU A 125 7.92 26.40 -1.30
C LEU A 125 7.15 27.15 -2.38
N ASN A 126 6.51 26.44 -3.32
CA ASN A 126 5.67 27.03 -4.35
C ASN A 126 4.51 27.79 -3.71
N CYS A 127 3.80 27.19 -2.76
CA CYS A 127 2.74 27.87 -2.03
C CYS A 127 3.23 29.17 -1.37
N ILE A 128 4.40 29.14 -0.71
CA ILE A 128 4.98 30.36 -0.10
C ILE A 128 5.24 31.44 -1.15
N VAL A 129 5.78 31.06 -2.30
CA VAL A 129 6.04 31.99 -3.41
C VAL A 129 4.73 32.55 -3.97
N ASP A 130 3.72 31.72 -4.18
CA ASP A 130 2.41 32.12 -4.70
C ASP A 130 1.73 33.13 -3.76
N TYR A 131 1.76 32.86 -2.45
CA TYR A 131 1.25 33.80 -1.46
C TYR A 131 2.05 35.10 -1.44
N ARG A 132 3.38 35.04 -1.58
CA ARG A 132 4.22 36.24 -1.64
C ARG A 132 3.91 37.09 -2.88
N MET A 133 3.82 36.48 -4.06
CA MET A 133 3.44 37.17 -5.30
C MET A 133 2.05 37.79 -5.21
N SER A 134 1.10 37.06 -4.60
CA SER A 134 -0.25 37.57 -4.35
C SER A 134 -0.23 38.81 -3.45
N VAL A 135 0.59 38.82 -2.39
CA VAL A 135 0.76 40.00 -1.53
C VAL A 135 1.45 41.15 -2.27
N ASP A 136 2.49 40.87 -3.04
CA ASP A 136 3.26 41.88 -3.78
C ASP A 136 2.41 42.54 -4.89
N SER A 137 1.43 41.82 -5.44
CA SER A 137 0.49 42.35 -6.44
C SER A 137 -0.68 43.16 -5.84
N LEU A 138 -0.80 43.23 -4.51
CA LEU A 138 -1.84 44.04 -3.88
C LEU A 138 -1.62 45.53 -4.16
N PRO A 139 -2.69 46.30 -4.45
CA PRO A 139 -2.57 47.74 -4.60
C PRO A 139 -1.92 48.39 -3.38
N LEU A 140 -0.98 49.33 -3.60
CA LEU A 140 -0.22 50.02 -2.54
C LEU A 140 -1.09 50.57 -1.41
N ARG A 141 -2.34 50.96 -1.71
CA ARG A 141 -3.31 51.47 -0.72
C ARG A 141 -3.75 50.39 0.28
N ILE A 142 -3.94 49.16 -0.18
CA ILE A 142 -4.33 48.00 0.64
C ILE A 142 -3.10 47.46 1.37
N GLY A 143 -1.96 47.34 0.68
CA GLY A 143 -0.68 46.94 1.29
C GLY A 143 -0.28 47.86 2.46
N ASN A 144 -0.36 49.18 2.27
CA ASN A 144 -0.06 50.16 3.32
C ASN A 144 -1.03 50.08 4.52
N TRP A 145 -2.32 49.82 4.27
CA TRP A 145 -3.31 49.64 5.34
C TRP A 145 -3.04 48.37 6.17
N ILE A 146 -2.72 47.26 5.51
CA ILE A 146 -2.36 46.00 6.17
C ILE A 146 -1.06 46.17 7.00
N CYS A 147 -0.01 46.76 6.43
CA CYS A 147 1.25 47.01 7.14
C CYS A 147 1.06 47.90 8.37
N LYS A 148 0.27 48.98 8.26
CA LYS A 148 -0.04 49.87 9.38
C LYS A 148 -0.74 49.12 10.52
N ARG A 149 -1.71 48.27 10.20
CA ARG A 149 -2.48 47.49 11.19
C ARG A 149 -1.67 46.38 11.86
N ILE A 150 -0.69 45.78 11.16
CA ILE A 150 0.26 44.82 11.74
C ILE A 150 1.24 45.52 12.70
N LEU A 151 1.76 46.70 12.32
CA LEU A 151 2.65 47.49 13.17
C LEU A 151 1.95 47.98 14.45
N GLU A 152 0.69 48.43 14.34
CA GLU A 152 -0.15 48.80 15.49
C GLU A 152 -0.35 47.63 16.47
N ARG A 153 -0.46 46.39 15.97
CA ARG A 153 -0.51 45.18 16.82
C ARG A 153 0.82 44.82 17.47
N LYS A 154 1.96 45.04 16.79
CA LYS A 154 3.29 44.76 17.34
C LYS A 154 3.76 45.83 18.35
N GLY A 155 3.20 47.04 18.30
CA GLY A 155 3.46 48.12 19.25
C GLY A 155 2.68 48.05 20.56
N SER A 156 1.75 47.09 20.72
CA SER A 156 1.02 46.89 21.98
C SER A 156 1.82 45.95 22.89
N PRO A 157 2.23 46.37 24.11
CA PRO A 157 2.84 45.47 25.07
C PRO A 157 1.84 44.34 25.38
N ARG A 158 2.28 43.07 25.32
CA ARG A 158 1.49 42.00 25.93
C ARG A 158 1.32 42.36 27.40
N SER A 159 0.12 42.74 27.79
CA SER A 159 -0.25 42.85 29.20
C SER A 159 -0.09 41.46 29.80
N SER A 160 0.99 41.31 30.56
CA SER A 160 1.28 40.17 31.41
C SER A 160 0.32 40.23 32.59
N GLU A 161 -0.79 39.50 32.51
CA GLU A 161 -1.66 39.20 33.65
C GLU A 161 -2.34 37.86 33.40
N ASP A 162 -1.56 36.78 33.53
CA ASP A 162 -2.09 35.46 33.83
C ASP A 162 -1.71 35.13 35.28
N LYS A 163 -2.37 35.84 36.22
CA LYS A 163 -2.35 35.46 37.63
C LYS A 163 -3.21 34.22 37.77
N ARG A 164 -2.58 33.06 37.69
CA ARG A 164 -3.12 31.81 38.23
C ARG A 164 -3.30 32.01 39.74
N PRO A 165 -4.52 31.95 40.29
CA PRO A 165 -4.68 32.01 41.74
C PRO A 165 -4.15 30.71 42.35
N ASP A 166 -3.18 30.85 43.25
CA ASP A 166 -2.72 29.79 44.13
C ASP A 166 -3.93 29.16 44.84
N GLN A 167 -4.10 27.84 44.68
CA GLN A 167 -4.92 27.05 45.59
C GLN A 167 -4.02 26.48 46.69
N PRO A 168 -4.29 26.78 47.97
CA PRO A 168 -3.64 26.09 49.08
C PRO A 168 -4.42 24.84 49.51
N GLN A 169 -3.62 23.82 49.86
CA GLN A 169 -3.88 22.52 50.51
C GLN A 169 -4.30 21.35 49.62
#